data_AF-A0A955W656-F1
#
_entry.id   AF-A0A955W656-F1
#
_cell.length_a   1.000
_cell.length_b   1.000
_cell.length_c   1.000
_cell.angle_alpha   90.00
_cell.angle_beta   90.00
_cell.angle_gamma   90.00
#
_symmetry.space_group_name_H-M   'P 1'
#
loop_
_entity.id
_entity.type
_entity.pdbx_description
1 polymer ?
#
loop_
_entity_poly.entity_id
_entity_poly.type
_entity_poly.pdbx_seq_one_letter_code
_entity_poly.pdbx_strand_id
1 'polypeptide(L)'
;MLDTSPFHEGDVARIRGVVRSAGQTLQSRLNGTSCVYWDVRVGVGAEPEESDACAFWVEDHEGQRFLVQPERLQIDMRAERVEELVQTADADIAEVSAAIRQLKEQAKRGPAAQQAEAQRERRRLAKVATLLCAIRAEARGNVHVGGNPAGQQRWIAKNAHLAGEYGGRTIERRVARFEVALSEGDTVEVEGVLRRQPLPGGVGGGYRDRTDCWAITPRPTGKVRVLGVGNARPIRHAAGSHDAGLPALPRRLPSLTFVNVDPVLLITVVIAAVALATVFASR
;
A
#
# COMPACT_ATOMS: atom_id res chain seq x y z
N MET A 1 32.66 -17.33 31.80
CA MET A 1 32.47 -16.20 30.87
C MET A 1 31.00 -15.86 30.90
N LEU A 2 30.64 -14.72 31.48
CA LEU A 2 29.26 -14.24 31.48
C LEU A 2 28.95 -13.78 30.06
N ASP A 3 27.91 -14.35 29.45
CA ASP A 3 27.40 -13.97 28.15
C ASP A 3 26.78 -12.58 28.30
N THR A 4 27.51 -11.53 27.92
CA THR A 4 27.05 -10.14 27.96
C THR A 4 26.27 -9.74 26.71
N SER A 5 25.91 -10.70 25.86
CA SER A 5 25.04 -10.44 24.72
C SER A 5 23.65 -10.02 25.25
N PRO A 6 23.12 -8.84 24.86
CA PRO A 6 21.78 -8.40 25.26
C PRO A 6 20.67 -9.25 24.62
N PHE A 7 21.02 -10.24 23.78
CA PHE A 7 20.13 -11.10 23.04
C PHE A 7 20.04 -12.50 23.65
N HIS A 8 18.82 -12.97 23.89
CA HIS A 8 18.57 -14.34 24.34
C HIS A 8 17.97 -15.18 23.21
N GLU A 9 18.20 -16.49 23.26
CA GLU A 9 17.58 -17.40 22.31
C GLU A 9 16.05 -17.40 22.49
N GLY A 10 15.33 -17.28 21.38
CA GLY A 10 13.87 -17.21 21.36
C GLY A 10 13.33 -15.77 21.44
N ASP A 11 14.18 -14.77 21.64
CA ASP A 11 13.75 -13.37 21.66
C ASP A 11 13.24 -12.94 20.29
N VAL A 12 12.14 -12.19 20.31
CA VAL A 12 11.70 -11.41 19.16
C VAL A 12 12.57 -10.18 19.11
N ALA A 13 13.44 -10.10 18.11
CA ALA A 13 14.35 -8.98 17.94
C ALA A 13 13.99 -8.16 16.69
N ARG A 14 14.31 -6.87 16.76
CA ARG A 14 14.29 -5.96 15.63
C ARG A 14 15.68 -5.36 15.48
N ILE A 15 16.42 -5.82 14.49
CA ILE A 15 17.84 -5.52 14.34
C ILE A 15 18.02 -4.57 13.17
N ARG A 16 18.62 -3.41 13.43
CA ARG A 16 18.98 -2.44 12.40
C ARG A 16 20.46 -2.59 12.06
N GLY A 17 20.77 -2.67 10.76
CA GLY A 17 22.14 -2.85 10.31
C GLY A 17 22.31 -2.71 8.81
N VAL A 18 23.47 -3.11 8.34
CA VAL A 18 23.86 -3.10 6.94
C VAL A 18 23.92 -4.52 6.41
N VAL A 19 23.42 -4.73 5.19
CA VAL A 19 23.48 -6.03 4.51
C VAL A 19 24.90 -6.35 4.09
N ARG A 20 25.34 -7.57 4.40
CA ARG A 20 26.58 -8.19 3.92
C ARG A 20 26.26 -9.54 3.29
N SER A 21 26.93 -9.87 2.18
CA SER A 21 26.78 -11.19 1.57
C SER A 21 27.29 -12.30 2.52
N ALA A 22 26.60 -13.44 2.52
CA ALA A 22 27.00 -14.64 3.28
C ALA A 22 27.74 -15.64 2.37
N GLY A 23 28.71 -15.15 1.59
CA GLY A 23 29.52 -15.98 0.68
C GLY A 23 28.88 -16.27 -0.69
N GLN A 24 27.59 -15.99 -0.88
CA GLN A 24 26.91 -16.06 -2.17
C GLN A 24 26.20 -14.74 -2.48
N THR A 25 26.09 -14.44 -3.76
CA THR A 25 25.29 -13.33 -4.31
C THR A 25 24.52 -13.82 -5.52
N LEU A 26 23.35 -13.24 -5.74
CA LEU A 26 22.50 -13.41 -6.89
C LEU A 26 22.76 -12.29 -7.90
N GLN A 27 22.29 -12.49 -9.13
CA GLN A 27 22.11 -11.40 -10.09
C GLN A 27 20.62 -11.08 -10.17
N SER A 28 20.28 -9.81 -10.01
CA SER A 28 18.89 -9.38 -10.07
C SER A 28 18.32 -9.60 -11.47
N ARG A 29 17.03 -9.95 -11.54
CA ARG A 29 16.36 -10.42 -12.75
C ARG A 29 16.19 -9.32 -13.81
N LEU A 30 15.80 -8.12 -13.39
CA LEU A 30 15.51 -7.01 -14.30
C LEU A 30 16.71 -6.10 -14.51
N ASN A 31 17.48 -5.83 -13.47
CA ASN A 31 18.57 -4.84 -13.51
C ASN A 31 19.96 -5.47 -13.65
N GLY A 32 20.11 -6.79 -13.46
CA GLY A 32 21.40 -7.48 -13.54
C GLY A 32 22.41 -7.04 -12.48
N THR A 33 21.93 -6.53 -11.34
CA THR A 33 22.78 -6.06 -10.24
C THR A 33 23.04 -7.17 -9.23
N SER A 34 24.26 -7.22 -8.69
CA SER A 34 24.59 -8.17 -7.62
C SER A 34 23.79 -7.86 -6.36
N CYS A 35 23.10 -8.86 -5.83
CA CYS A 35 22.20 -8.72 -4.69
C CYS A 35 22.15 -10.01 -3.85
N VAL A 36 21.55 -9.95 -2.67
CA VAL A 36 21.29 -11.13 -1.82
C VAL A 36 19.84 -11.59 -1.86
N TYR A 37 18.96 -10.72 -2.36
CA TYR A 37 17.54 -10.97 -2.56
C TYR A 37 17.07 -10.14 -3.75
N TRP A 38 16.16 -10.71 -4.55
CA TRP A 38 15.32 -9.91 -5.44
C TRP A 38 13.91 -10.50 -5.54
N ASP A 39 12.93 -9.63 -5.76
CA ASP A 39 11.59 -10.01 -6.19
C ASP A 39 11.09 -9.13 -7.33
N VAL A 40 10.18 -9.68 -8.15
CA VAL A 40 9.48 -8.94 -9.21
C VAL A 40 8.00 -8.86 -8.85
N ARG A 41 7.45 -7.65 -8.89
CA ARG A 41 6.05 -7.37 -8.56
C ARG A 41 5.36 -6.58 -9.66
N VAL A 42 4.04 -6.77 -9.75
CA VAL A 42 3.15 -5.94 -10.56
C VAL A 42 2.26 -5.12 -9.62
N GLY A 43 2.57 -3.83 -9.53
CA GLY A 43 1.85 -2.90 -8.66
C GLY A 43 2.25 -2.97 -7.18
N VAL A 44 1.82 -1.94 -6.45
CA VAL A 44 2.34 -1.55 -5.11
C VAL A 44 1.76 -2.38 -3.95
N GLY A 45 1.03 -3.46 -4.22
CA GLY A 45 0.41 -4.30 -3.17
C GLY A 45 0.30 -5.77 -3.54
N ALA A 46 0.94 -6.19 -4.63
CA ALA A 46 0.95 -7.58 -5.04
C ALA A 46 2.02 -8.37 -4.27
N GLU A 47 1.74 -9.65 -4.04
CA GLU A 47 2.79 -10.61 -3.71
C GLU A 47 3.78 -10.71 -4.88
N PRO A 48 5.04 -11.07 -4.62
CA PRO A 48 6.00 -11.40 -5.67
C PRO A 48 5.46 -12.39 -6.69
N GLU A 49 5.63 -12.09 -7.98
CA GLU A 49 5.40 -13.06 -9.07
C GLU A 49 6.58 -14.02 -9.19
N GLU A 50 7.79 -13.49 -9.03
CA GLU A 50 9.07 -14.18 -9.08
C GLU A 50 9.94 -13.63 -7.94
N SER A 51 10.71 -14.49 -7.28
CA SER A 51 11.68 -14.05 -6.28
C SER A 51 12.80 -15.08 -6.13
N ASP A 52 13.98 -14.61 -5.77
CA ASP A 52 15.10 -15.47 -5.38
C ASP A 52 15.87 -14.83 -4.21
N ALA A 53 16.47 -15.67 -3.39
CA ALA A 53 17.12 -15.23 -2.16
C ALA A 53 18.27 -16.18 -1.77
N CYS A 54 19.41 -15.62 -1.38
CA CYS A 54 20.46 -16.35 -0.69
C CYS A 54 20.54 -15.92 0.78
N ALA A 55 21.29 -16.66 1.59
CA ALA A 55 21.58 -16.22 2.94
C ALA A 55 22.39 -14.91 2.91
N PHE A 56 22.19 -14.07 3.92
CA PHE A 56 22.95 -12.82 4.09
C PHE A 56 23.10 -12.47 5.56
N TRP A 57 24.07 -11.64 5.88
CA TRP A 57 24.26 -11.09 7.21
C TRP A 57 23.66 -9.70 7.31
N VAL A 58 23.08 -9.40 8.47
CA VAL A 58 22.84 -8.03 8.92
C VAL A 58 23.90 -7.71 9.95
N GLU A 59 24.76 -6.74 9.63
CA GLU A 59 25.80 -6.24 10.53
C GLU A 59 25.29 -4.97 11.20
N ASP A 60 25.10 -5.01 12.51
CA ASP A 60 24.62 -3.85 13.26
C ASP A 60 25.73 -2.80 13.46
N HIS A 61 25.38 -1.70 14.12
CA HIS A 61 26.31 -0.60 14.39
C HIS A 61 27.49 -0.97 15.32
N GLU A 62 27.38 -2.06 16.08
CA GLU A 62 28.44 -2.58 16.95
C GLU A 62 29.34 -3.60 16.22
N GLY A 63 29.02 -3.91 14.95
CA GLY A 63 29.72 -4.90 14.13
C GLY A 63 29.27 -6.34 14.40
N GLN A 64 28.22 -6.54 15.20
CA GLN A 64 27.65 -7.86 15.45
C GLN A 64 26.86 -8.32 14.22
N ARG A 65 27.06 -9.57 13.83
CA ARG A 65 26.43 -10.16 12.64
C ARG A 65 25.29 -11.10 13.02
N PHE A 66 24.18 -10.96 12.32
CA PHE A 66 22.99 -11.79 12.44
C PHE A 66 22.65 -12.40 11.08
N LEU A 67 22.62 -13.73 11.01
CA LEU A 67 22.34 -14.45 9.78
C LEU A 67 20.85 -14.36 9.46
N VAL A 68 20.52 -13.97 8.25
CA VAL A 68 19.18 -14.06 7.71
C VAL A 68 19.17 -15.18 6.69
N GLN A 69 18.38 -16.21 6.96
CA GLN A 69 18.16 -17.31 6.03
C GLN A 69 17.07 -16.93 5.01
N PRO A 70 17.16 -17.44 3.77
CA PRO A 70 16.23 -17.07 2.70
C PRO A 70 14.81 -17.60 2.93
N GLU A 71 14.64 -18.55 3.83
CA GLU A 71 13.37 -19.20 4.11
C GLU A 71 12.34 -18.23 4.69
N ARG A 72 11.18 -18.13 4.02
CA ARG A 72 10.04 -17.31 4.45
C ARG A 72 10.41 -15.85 4.70
N LEU A 73 11.19 -15.25 3.80
CA LEU A 73 11.43 -13.80 3.82
C LEU A 73 10.21 -13.01 3.31
N GLN A 74 10.02 -11.84 3.90
CA GLN A 74 9.14 -10.79 3.41
C GLN A 74 9.91 -9.48 3.39
N ILE A 75 10.19 -8.97 2.19
CA ILE A 75 10.80 -7.66 2.04
C ILE A 75 9.70 -6.62 1.83
N ASP A 76 9.65 -5.62 2.70
CA ASP A 76 8.74 -4.48 2.52
C ASP A 76 9.34 -3.55 1.46
N MET A 77 8.51 -3.13 0.50
CA MET A 77 8.96 -2.28 -0.62
C MET A 77 9.42 -0.90 -0.16
N ARG A 78 10.21 -0.23 -0.99
CA ARG A 78 10.59 1.18 -0.79
C ARG A 78 9.36 2.08 -0.73
N ALA A 79 9.25 2.90 0.31
CA ALA A 79 8.17 3.89 0.46
C ALA A 79 8.09 4.85 -0.75
N GLU A 80 9.25 5.15 -1.35
CA GLU A 80 9.41 5.99 -2.53
C GLU A 80 8.52 5.54 -3.70
N ARG A 81 8.37 4.23 -3.94
CA ARG A 81 7.57 3.75 -5.07
C ARG A 81 6.07 3.93 -4.86
N VAL A 82 5.61 3.71 -3.63
CA VAL A 82 4.25 4.03 -3.22
C VAL A 82 4.01 5.52 -3.41
N GLU A 83 4.96 6.33 -2.98
CA GLU A 83 4.90 7.78 -3.06
C GLU A 83 4.87 8.28 -4.51
N GLU A 84 5.72 7.75 -5.39
CA GLU A 84 5.73 8.08 -6.81
C GLU A 84 4.38 7.79 -7.49
N LEU A 85 3.78 6.62 -7.21
CA LEU A 85 2.47 6.28 -7.75
C LEU A 85 1.40 7.24 -7.23
N VAL A 86 1.44 7.58 -5.94
CA VAL A 86 0.53 8.53 -5.31
C VAL A 86 0.70 9.93 -5.91
N GLN A 87 1.93 10.41 -6.09
CA GLN A 87 2.24 11.71 -6.68
C GLN A 87 1.77 11.78 -8.15
N THR A 88 2.00 10.72 -8.93
CA THR A 88 1.51 10.62 -10.31
C THR A 88 -0.02 10.67 -10.35
N ALA A 89 -0.68 9.92 -9.47
CA ALA A 89 -2.14 9.93 -9.37
C ALA A 89 -2.67 11.30 -8.93
N ASP A 90 -2.01 11.99 -8.00
CA ASP A 90 -2.41 13.34 -7.56
C ASP A 90 -2.29 14.37 -8.69
N ALA A 91 -1.25 14.28 -9.52
CA ALA A 91 -1.08 15.13 -10.71
C ALA A 91 -2.19 14.86 -11.75
N ASP A 92 -2.43 13.60 -12.11
CA ASP A 92 -3.48 13.22 -13.06
C ASP A 92 -4.88 13.62 -12.53
N ILE A 93 -5.16 13.47 -11.23
CA ILE A 93 -6.41 13.94 -10.60
C ILE A 93 -6.57 15.45 -10.74
N ALA A 94 -5.51 16.23 -10.56
CA ALA A 94 -5.55 17.68 -10.71
C ALA A 94 -5.85 18.09 -12.16
N GLU A 95 -5.23 17.42 -13.14
CA GLU A 95 -5.49 17.64 -14.57
C GLU A 95 -6.94 17.32 -14.93
N VAL A 96 -7.46 16.14 -14.54
CA VAL A 96 -8.87 15.77 -14.76
C VAL A 96 -9.82 16.77 -14.12
N SER A 97 -9.51 17.20 -12.90
CA SER A 97 -10.34 18.16 -12.16
C SER A 97 -10.40 19.52 -12.86
N ALA A 98 -9.28 19.98 -13.45
CA ALA A 98 -9.23 21.19 -14.24
C ALA A 98 -10.09 21.06 -15.52
N ALA A 99 -9.96 19.95 -16.25
CA ALA A 99 -10.75 19.68 -17.45
C ALA A 99 -12.26 19.61 -17.14
N ILE A 100 -12.66 18.94 -16.06
CA ILE A 100 -14.06 18.90 -15.61
C ILE A 100 -14.61 20.31 -15.33
N ARG A 101 -13.81 21.20 -14.72
CA ARG A 101 -14.23 22.59 -14.47
C ARG A 101 -14.44 23.35 -15.77
N GLN A 102 -13.55 23.20 -16.75
CA GLN A 102 -13.70 23.81 -18.08
C GLN A 102 -14.97 23.33 -18.78
N LEU A 103 -15.21 22.02 -18.81
CA LEU A 103 -16.43 21.44 -19.39
C LEU A 103 -17.70 21.91 -18.68
N LYS A 104 -17.64 22.13 -17.36
CA LYS A 104 -18.78 22.65 -16.59
C LYS A 104 -19.11 24.09 -16.98
N GLU A 105 -18.12 24.92 -17.28
CA GLU A 105 -18.34 26.28 -17.78
C GLU A 105 -18.85 26.30 -19.22
N GLN A 106 -18.31 25.44 -20.09
CA GLN A 106 -18.82 25.25 -21.46
C GLN A 106 -20.28 24.78 -21.47
N ALA A 107 -20.65 23.84 -20.60
CA ALA A 107 -22.02 23.36 -20.48
C ALA A 107 -23.00 24.43 -19.96
N LYS A 108 -22.53 25.48 -19.27
CA LYS A 108 -23.37 26.60 -18.82
C LYS A 108 -23.56 27.68 -19.88
N ARG A 109 -22.53 27.94 -20.69
CA ARG A 109 -22.46 29.14 -21.55
C ARG A 109 -22.43 28.86 -23.06
N GLY A 110 -22.25 27.60 -23.47
CA GLY A 110 -22.15 27.22 -24.87
C GLY A 110 -23.50 27.03 -25.57
N PRO A 111 -23.53 26.89 -26.91
CA PRO A 111 -24.69 26.47 -27.69
C PRO A 111 -25.21 25.08 -27.26
N ALA A 112 -26.52 24.83 -27.38
CA ALA A 112 -27.17 23.60 -26.87
C ALA A 112 -26.52 22.27 -27.33
N ALA A 113 -26.05 22.21 -28.59
CA ALA A 113 -25.34 21.04 -29.11
C ALA A 113 -24.01 20.78 -28.36
N GLN A 114 -23.24 21.86 -28.10
CA GLN A 114 -21.99 21.79 -27.34
C GLN A 114 -22.22 21.51 -25.85
N GLN A 115 -23.36 21.96 -25.28
CA GLN A 115 -23.72 21.65 -23.89
C GLN A 115 -23.93 20.15 -23.67
N ALA A 116 -24.63 19.48 -24.59
CA ALA A 116 -24.89 18.05 -24.49
C ALA A 116 -23.60 17.22 -24.60
N GLU A 117 -22.69 17.60 -25.49
CA GLU A 117 -21.38 16.98 -25.65
C GLU A 117 -20.49 17.21 -24.42
N ALA A 118 -20.37 18.46 -23.97
CA ALA A 118 -19.61 18.82 -22.77
C ALA A 118 -20.12 18.05 -21.52
N GLN A 119 -21.43 17.84 -21.41
CA GLN A 119 -22.02 17.09 -20.31
C GLN A 119 -21.70 15.58 -20.38
N ARG A 120 -21.64 14.99 -21.58
CA ARG A 120 -21.22 13.59 -21.76
C ARG A 120 -19.76 13.43 -21.38
N GLU A 121 -18.90 14.32 -21.87
CA GLU A 121 -17.48 14.26 -21.58
C GLU A 121 -17.19 14.51 -20.10
N ARG A 122 -17.91 15.44 -19.47
CA ARG A 122 -17.82 15.66 -18.02
C ARG A 122 -18.16 14.40 -17.22
N ARG A 123 -19.18 13.64 -17.64
CA ARG A 123 -19.55 12.37 -16.99
C ARG A 123 -18.49 11.29 -17.21
N ARG A 124 -17.83 11.26 -18.38
CA ARG A 124 -16.69 10.38 -18.65
C ARG A 124 -15.53 10.71 -17.72
N LEU A 125 -15.09 11.98 -17.69
CA LEU A 125 -13.99 12.43 -16.84
C LEU A 125 -14.27 12.27 -15.35
N ALA A 126 -15.52 12.41 -14.90
CA ALA A 126 -15.87 12.12 -13.51
C ALA A 126 -15.61 10.64 -13.14
N LYS A 127 -15.83 9.69 -14.06
CA LYS A 127 -15.46 8.28 -13.85
C LYS A 127 -13.95 8.08 -13.83
N VAL A 128 -13.21 8.79 -14.68
CA VAL A 128 -11.74 8.79 -14.67
C VAL A 128 -11.20 9.31 -13.33
N ALA A 129 -11.75 10.41 -12.81
CA ALA A 129 -11.38 10.94 -11.50
C ALA A 129 -11.61 9.90 -10.38
N THR A 130 -12.77 9.20 -10.38
CA THR A 130 -13.04 8.12 -9.43
C THR A 130 -12.02 6.99 -9.55
N LEU A 131 -11.63 6.63 -10.78
CA LEU A 131 -10.60 5.61 -11.03
C LEU A 131 -9.25 5.99 -10.43
N LEU A 132 -8.79 7.21 -10.67
CA LEU A 132 -7.51 7.68 -10.12
C LEU A 132 -7.56 7.80 -8.59
N CYS A 133 -8.67 8.25 -8.01
CA CYS A 133 -8.88 8.25 -6.57
C CYS A 133 -8.83 6.84 -5.98
N ALA A 134 -9.39 5.84 -6.67
CA ALA A 134 -9.32 4.45 -6.24
C ALA A 134 -7.90 3.89 -6.29
N ILE A 135 -7.13 4.20 -7.33
CA ILE A 135 -5.71 3.78 -7.45
C ILE A 135 -4.86 4.43 -6.36
N ARG A 136 -5.05 5.73 -6.11
CA ARG A 136 -4.36 6.44 -5.03
C ARG A 136 -4.71 5.85 -3.66
N ALA A 137 -5.97 5.50 -3.43
CA ALA A 137 -6.39 4.86 -2.20
C ALA A 137 -5.77 3.47 -2.05
N GLU A 138 -5.79 2.66 -3.11
CA GLU A 138 -5.14 1.34 -3.17
C GLU A 138 -3.66 1.42 -2.80
N ALA A 139 -2.92 2.36 -3.40
CA ALA A 139 -1.50 2.56 -3.12
C ALA A 139 -1.23 2.89 -1.64
N ARG A 140 -2.16 3.60 -0.97
CA ARG A 140 -2.09 3.91 0.47
C ARG A 140 -2.60 2.78 1.38
N GLY A 141 -3.05 1.66 0.81
CA GLY A 141 -3.66 0.55 1.53
C GLY A 141 -5.10 0.82 2.00
N ASN A 142 -5.81 1.73 1.34
CA ASN A 142 -7.17 2.15 1.67
C ASN A 142 -8.17 1.72 0.58
N VAL A 143 -9.46 1.71 0.93
CA VAL A 143 -10.57 1.41 0.01
C VAL A 143 -11.37 2.68 -0.27
N HIS A 144 -11.58 2.99 -1.55
CA HIS A 144 -12.40 4.09 -2.07
C HIS A 144 -13.67 3.58 -2.76
N VAL A 145 -13.58 2.44 -3.47
CA VAL A 145 -14.70 1.83 -4.23
C VAL A 145 -14.72 0.31 -4.04
N GLY A 146 -15.85 -0.33 -4.37
CA GLY A 146 -15.95 -1.80 -4.36
C GLY A 146 -16.05 -2.44 -2.97
N GLY A 147 -16.16 -1.65 -1.90
CA GLY A 147 -16.48 -2.10 -0.53
C GLY A 147 -15.34 -2.78 0.24
N ASN A 148 -14.40 -3.44 -0.44
CA ASN A 148 -13.22 -4.07 0.16
C ASN A 148 -12.03 -4.07 -0.83
N PRO A 149 -10.80 -4.43 -0.39
CA PRO A 149 -9.60 -4.38 -1.25
C PRO A 149 -9.73 -5.20 -2.55
N ALA A 150 -10.26 -6.42 -2.47
CA ALA A 150 -10.45 -7.28 -3.65
C ALA A 150 -11.53 -6.73 -4.62
N GLY A 151 -12.58 -6.14 -4.07
CA GLY A 151 -13.62 -5.43 -4.84
C GLY A 151 -13.06 -4.20 -5.54
N GLN A 152 -12.22 -3.43 -4.87
CA GLN A 152 -11.52 -2.28 -5.44
C GLN A 152 -10.62 -2.69 -6.61
N GLN A 153 -9.79 -3.72 -6.44
CA GLN A 153 -8.91 -4.23 -7.51
C GLN A 153 -9.69 -4.65 -8.76
N ARG A 154 -10.77 -5.41 -8.58
CA ARG A 154 -11.66 -5.80 -9.69
C ARG A 154 -12.31 -4.59 -10.37
N TRP A 155 -12.73 -3.61 -9.58
CA TRP A 155 -13.31 -2.38 -10.12
C TRP A 155 -12.28 -1.58 -10.93
N ILE A 156 -11.06 -1.42 -10.41
CA ILE A 156 -9.96 -0.72 -11.10
C ILE A 156 -9.65 -1.43 -12.42
N ALA A 157 -9.43 -2.75 -12.39
CA ALA A 157 -9.13 -3.53 -13.58
C ALA A 157 -10.22 -3.40 -14.66
N LYS A 158 -11.50 -3.43 -14.27
CA LYS A 158 -12.64 -3.26 -15.19
C LYS A 158 -12.68 -1.86 -15.82
N ASN A 159 -12.24 -0.82 -15.12
CA ASN A 159 -12.36 0.57 -15.55
C ASN A 159 -11.05 1.18 -16.07
N ALA A 160 -9.92 0.45 -16.04
CA ALA A 160 -8.61 0.94 -16.46
C ALA A 160 -8.60 1.52 -17.89
N HIS A 161 -9.40 0.95 -18.80
CA HIS A 161 -9.56 1.42 -20.17
C HIS A 161 -10.10 2.86 -20.30
N LEU A 162 -10.69 3.42 -19.23
CA LEU A 162 -11.24 4.78 -19.24
C LEU A 162 -10.17 5.87 -19.09
N ALA A 163 -8.98 5.53 -18.60
CA ALA A 163 -7.99 6.51 -18.19
C ALA A 163 -7.50 7.42 -19.33
N GLY A 164 -7.39 6.89 -20.56
CA GLY A 164 -7.02 7.65 -21.75
C GLY A 164 -5.83 8.60 -21.50
N GLU A 165 -5.94 9.83 -22.01
CA GLU A 165 -4.94 10.89 -21.81
C GLU A 165 -4.83 11.36 -20.34
N TYR A 166 -5.94 11.33 -19.60
CA TYR A 166 -6.08 11.95 -18.28
C TYR A 166 -5.65 11.06 -17.10
N GLY A 167 -5.18 9.85 -17.38
CA GLY A 167 -4.77 8.90 -16.36
C GLY A 167 -3.87 7.77 -16.86
N GLY A 168 -3.44 7.82 -18.13
CA GLY A 168 -2.60 6.81 -18.76
C GLY A 168 -1.32 6.57 -17.97
N ARG A 169 -0.66 7.64 -17.53
CA ARG A 169 0.58 7.59 -16.73
C ARG A 169 0.38 6.84 -15.41
N THR A 170 -0.71 7.13 -14.69
CA THR A 170 -1.06 6.43 -13.44
C THR A 170 -1.32 4.94 -13.69
N ILE A 171 -2.04 4.59 -14.76
CA ILE A 171 -2.31 3.20 -15.11
C ILE A 171 -1.02 2.46 -15.48
N GLU A 172 -0.20 3.04 -16.36
CA GLU A 172 1.09 2.50 -16.78
C GLU A 172 1.98 2.23 -15.56
N ARG A 173 2.12 3.20 -14.64
CA ARG A 173 2.90 3.00 -13.42
C ARG A 173 2.32 1.93 -12.50
N ARG A 174 0.99 1.81 -12.43
CA ARG A 174 0.33 0.77 -11.62
C ARG A 174 0.60 -0.63 -12.15
N VAL A 175 0.63 -0.82 -13.47
CA VAL A 175 0.82 -2.13 -14.10
C VAL A 175 2.28 -2.42 -14.45
N ALA A 176 3.17 -1.44 -14.34
CA ALA A 176 4.59 -1.61 -14.57
C ALA A 176 5.17 -2.67 -13.62
N ARG A 177 5.84 -3.66 -14.22
CA ARG A 177 6.71 -4.58 -13.48
C ARG A 177 7.87 -3.80 -12.89
N PHE A 178 8.19 -4.08 -11.65
CA PHE A 178 9.38 -3.54 -11.01
C PHE A 178 10.04 -4.62 -10.15
N GLU A 179 11.32 -4.40 -9.89
CA GLU A 179 12.13 -5.29 -9.07
C GLU A 179 12.45 -4.62 -7.74
N VAL A 180 12.28 -5.36 -6.65
CA VAL A 180 12.84 -5.02 -5.34
C VAL A 180 14.06 -5.87 -5.14
N ALA A 181 15.25 -5.27 -5.14
CA ALA A 181 16.51 -5.96 -4.89
C ALA A 181 17.15 -5.45 -3.59
N LEU A 182 17.67 -6.37 -2.78
CA LEU A 182 18.48 -6.04 -1.60
C LEU A 182 19.94 -6.30 -1.90
N SER A 183 20.74 -5.24 -1.88
CA SER A 183 22.16 -5.28 -2.25
C SER A 183 23.06 -5.20 -1.03
N GLU A 184 24.30 -5.67 -1.17
CA GLU A 184 25.31 -5.47 -0.14
C GLU A 184 25.54 -3.97 0.10
N GLY A 185 25.59 -3.55 1.36
CA GLY A 185 25.68 -2.14 1.75
C GLY A 185 24.33 -1.47 2.01
N ASP A 186 23.20 -2.10 1.66
CA ASP A 186 21.88 -1.54 1.98
C ASP A 186 21.65 -1.52 3.50
N THR A 187 21.14 -0.39 4.00
CA THR A 187 20.72 -0.28 5.41
C THR A 187 19.32 -0.81 5.56
N VAL A 188 19.14 -1.80 6.43
CA VAL A 188 17.87 -2.50 6.67
C VAL A 188 17.54 -2.57 8.16
N GLU A 189 16.29 -2.91 8.45
CA GLU A 189 15.85 -3.33 9.77
C GLU A 189 15.09 -4.65 9.66
N VAL A 190 15.55 -5.69 10.35
CA VAL A 190 15.00 -7.03 10.25
C VAL A 190 14.30 -7.42 11.54
N GLU A 191 13.07 -7.92 11.42
CA GLU A 191 12.26 -8.44 12.52
C GLU A 191 12.09 -9.96 12.40
N GLY A 192 12.40 -10.69 13.48
CA GLY A 192 12.23 -12.13 13.56
C GLY A 192 12.57 -12.68 14.95
N VAL A 193 12.69 -14.01 15.04
CA VAL A 193 13.06 -14.70 16.28
C VAL A 193 14.53 -15.07 16.23
N LEU A 194 15.28 -14.68 17.26
CA LEU A 194 16.69 -15.03 17.38
C LEU A 194 16.87 -16.49 17.77
N ARG A 195 17.75 -17.16 17.05
CA ARG A 195 18.15 -18.55 17.30
C ARG A 195 19.66 -18.65 17.24
N ARG A 196 20.24 -19.41 18.17
CA ARG A 196 21.61 -19.87 17.99
C ARG A 196 21.58 -21.09 17.09
N GLN A 197 22.32 -21.03 16.00
CA GLN A 197 22.41 -22.12 15.05
C GLN A 197 23.86 -22.32 14.62
N PRO A 198 24.25 -23.54 14.23
CA PRO A 198 25.55 -23.77 13.65
C PRO A 198 25.78 -22.86 12.44
N LEU A 199 27.02 -22.39 12.25
CA LEU A 199 27.38 -21.64 11.04
C LEU A 199 27.09 -22.50 9.79
N PRO A 200 26.31 -21.99 8.82
CA PRO A 200 26.05 -22.74 7.60
C PRO A 200 27.34 -22.96 6.81
N GLY A 201 27.45 -24.13 6.17
CA GLY A 201 28.59 -24.44 5.30
C GLY A 201 28.74 -23.42 4.18
N GLY A 202 29.97 -22.94 3.94
CA GLY A 202 30.29 -21.97 2.88
C GLY A 202 30.22 -20.49 3.28
N VAL A 203 29.85 -20.17 4.53
CA VAL A 203 29.63 -18.77 4.99
C VAL A 203 30.84 -18.18 5.76
N GLY A 204 31.98 -18.89 5.83
CA GLY A 204 33.25 -18.42 6.37
C GLY A 204 33.61 -18.95 7.77
N GLY A 205 34.92 -19.09 8.03
CA GLY A 205 35.54 -19.59 9.27
C GLY A 205 35.95 -21.06 9.18
N GLY A 206 37.25 -21.36 9.21
CA GLY A 206 37.74 -22.74 9.28
C GLY A 206 37.26 -23.43 10.57
N TYR A 207 37.30 -24.77 10.58
CA TYR A 207 36.81 -25.71 11.63
C TYR A 207 37.05 -25.33 13.11
N ARG A 208 37.87 -24.31 13.41
CA ARG A 208 38.30 -23.91 14.75
C ARG A 208 37.68 -22.61 15.30
N ASP A 209 37.00 -21.80 14.48
CA ASP A 209 36.49 -20.49 14.93
C ASP A 209 34.96 -20.47 15.02
N ARG A 210 34.46 -20.72 16.24
CA ARG A 210 33.05 -20.65 16.71
C ARG A 210 32.03 -21.44 15.88
N THR A 211 31.48 -22.49 16.48
CA THR A 211 30.49 -23.39 15.86
C THR A 211 29.13 -22.76 15.59
N ASP A 212 28.74 -21.70 16.31
CA ASP A 212 27.39 -21.13 16.26
C ASP A 212 27.37 -19.65 15.89
N CYS A 213 26.29 -19.22 15.24
CA CYS A 213 25.94 -17.83 14.98
C CYS A 213 24.52 -17.51 15.45
N TRP A 214 24.23 -16.22 15.57
CA TRP A 214 22.85 -15.75 15.73
C TRP A 214 22.17 -15.73 14.37
N ALA A 215 21.08 -16.47 14.24
CA ALA A 215 20.21 -16.50 13.07
C ALA A 215 18.85 -15.88 13.40
N ILE A 216 18.35 -15.08 12.46
CA ILE A 216 16.99 -14.53 12.50
C ILE A 216 16.10 -15.49 11.73
N THR A 217 15.17 -16.12 12.46
CA THR A 217 14.25 -17.12 11.92
C THR A 217 12.82 -16.58 11.90
N PRO A 218 11.94 -17.10 11.02
CA PRO A 218 10.54 -16.72 11.02
C PRO A 218 9.87 -17.14 12.34
N ARG A 219 8.86 -16.37 12.75
CA ARG A 219 7.94 -16.81 13.81
C ARG A 219 7.21 -18.10 13.38
N PRO A 220 6.68 -18.93 14.30
CA PRO A 220 6.04 -20.22 13.96
C PRO A 220 4.99 -20.16 12.85
N THR A 221 4.25 -19.05 12.76
CA THR A 221 3.24 -18.78 11.72
C THR A 221 3.57 -17.57 10.85
N GLY A 222 4.80 -17.06 10.91
CA GLY A 222 5.20 -15.79 10.31
C GLY A 222 6.28 -15.91 9.24
N LYS A 223 6.72 -14.74 8.77
CA LYS A 223 7.85 -14.51 7.87
C LYS A 223 8.92 -13.70 8.62
N VAL A 224 10.17 -13.76 8.18
CA VAL A 224 11.19 -12.78 8.59
C VAL A 224 10.92 -11.50 7.80
N ARG A 225 10.66 -10.39 8.48
CA ARG A 225 10.32 -9.12 7.82
C ARG A 225 11.55 -8.25 7.73
N VAL A 226 11.92 -7.86 6.51
CA VAL A 226 13.00 -6.90 6.25
C VAL A 226 12.37 -5.59 5.85
N LEU A 227 12.62 -4.57 6.66
CA LEU A 227 12.13 -3.21 6.47
C LEU A 227 13.24 -2.37 5.86
N GLY A 228 12.92 -1.71 4.75
CA GLY A 228 13.73 -0.67 4.16
C GLY A 228 14.89 -1.17 3.32
N VAL A 229 14.66 -1.33 2.03
CA VAL A 229 15.72 -1.25 1.02
C VAL A 229 15.90 0.24 0.68
N GLY A 230 16.97 0.91 1.11
CA GLY A 230 17.12 2.38 0.94
C GLY A 230 16.21 3.22 1.86
N ASN A 231 16.47 4.54 1.94
CA ASN A 231 15.93 5.54 2.91
C ASN A 231 14.48 5.35 3.39
N ALA A 232 14.24 4.37 4.25
CA ALA A 232 12.91 4.06 4.73
C ALA A 232 12.60 4.80 6.03
N ARG A 233 11.49 5.54 6.07
CA ARG A 233 10.40 5.40 7.08
C ARG A 233 9.23 6.37 6.82
N PRO A 234 7.97 6.00 7.19
CA PRO A 234 7.59 5.83 8.59
C PRO A 234 6.95 4.49 8.97
N ILE A 235 7.19 4.15 10.24
CA ILE A 235 6.48 3.16 11.04
C ILE A 235 5.03 3.61 11.21
N ARG A 236 4.06 2.69 11.03
CA ARG A 236 2.74 2.85 11.66
C ARG A 236 2.89 2.52 13.15
N HIS A 237 2.66 3.49 14.02
CA HIS A 237 2.51 3.24 15.45
C HIS A 237 1.42 2.17 15.66
N ALA A 238 1.68 1.24 16.59
CA ALA A 238 0.67 0.34 17.09
C ALA A 238 -0.59 1.13 17.42
N ALA A 239 -1.76 0.63 16.99
CA ALA A 239 -3.03 1.16 17.43
C ALA A 239 -3.02 1.18 18.96
N GLY A 240 -2.95 2.38 19.52
CA GLY A 240 -3.09 2.57 20.95
C GLY A 240 -4.45 2.02 21.37
N SER A 241 -4.42 1.11 22.34
CA SER A 241 -5.57 0.81 23.18
C SER A 241 -6.04 2.12 23.82
N HIS A 242 -7.11 2.72 23.29
CA HIS A 242 -7.88 3.69 24.04
C HIS A 242 -8.72 2.93 25.08
N ASP A 243 -8.05 2.49 26.15
CA ASP A 243 -8.68 2.38 27.46
C ASP A 243 -8.41 3.70 28.20
N ALA A 244 -9.27 4.67 27.93
CA ALA A 244 -9.49 5.80 28.82
C ALA A 244 -11.00 5.94 28.95
N GLY A 245 -11.50 5.50 30.10
CA GLY A 245 -12.91 5.48 30.44
C GLY A 245 -13.57 6.84 30.29
N LEU A 246 -14.70 6.85 29.61
CA LEU A 246 -15.76 7.83 29.79
C LEU A 246 -17.06 7.05 30.05
N PRO A 247 -17.91 7.52 30.98
CA PRO A 247 -19.05 6.76 31.46
C PRO A 247 -20.04 6.47 30.34
N ALA A 248 -20.53 5.23 30.32
CA ALA A 248 -21.50 4.73 29.37
C ALA A 248 -22.79 5.59 29.41
N LEU A 249 -23.01 6.38 28.37
CA LEU A 249 -24.33 6.95 28.09
C LEU A 249 -25.28 5.82 27.66
N PRO A 250 -26.53 5.80 28.14
CA PRO A 250 -27.45 4.70 27.90
C PRO A 250 -27.74 4.52 26.41
N ARG A 251 -27.36 3.35 25.88
CA ARG A 251 -27.84 2.82 24.61
C ARG A 251 -29.33 2.55 24.72
N ARG A 252 -30.15 3.48 24.23
CA ARG A 252 -31.40 3.24 23.48
C ARG A 252 -32.11 4.56 23.22
N LEU A 253 -32.07 5.01 21.97
CA LEU A 253 -33.15 5.80 21.38
C LEU A 253 -33.75 4.94 20.26
N PRO A 254 -35.09 4.90 20.11
CA PRO A 254 -35.77 3.97 19.23
C PRO A 254 -35.38 4.23 17.77
N SER A 255 -35.19 3.14 17.03
CA SER A 255 -35.08 3.15 15.58
C SER A 255 -36.28 3.88 14.98
N LEU A 256 -36.06 5.09 14.46
CA LEU A 256 -36.93 5.61 13.41
C LEU A 256 -36.62 4.77 12.18
N THR A 257 -37.44 3.73 12.00
CA THR A 257 -37.63 3.05 10.73
C THR A 257 -37.96 4.11 9.69
N PHE A 258 -36.97 4.49 8.88
CA PHE A 258 -37.24 5.12 7.60
C PHE A 258 -37.95 4.08 6.75
N VAL A 259 -39.28 4.16 6.78
CA VAL A 259 -40.15 3.53 5.80
C VAL A 259 -39.61 3.91 4.42
N ASN A 260 -39.38 2.88 3.61
CA ASN A 260 -38.95 3.00 2.23
C ASN A 260 -40.11 3.66 1.46
N VAL A 261 -40.17 4.99 1.47
CA VAL A 261 -41.19 5.74 0.74
C VAL A 261 -40.79 5.71 -0.73
N ASP A 262 -41.65 5.09 -1.52
CA ASP A 262 -41.52 5.01 -2.98
C ASP A 262 -41.18 6.41 -3.55
N PRO A 263 -40.09 6.55 -4.33
CA PRO A 263 -39.65 7.84 -4.86
C PRO A 263 -40.73 8.56 -5.68
N VAL A 264 -41.71 7.82 -6.22
CA VAL A 264 -42.87 8.41 -6.90
C VAL A 264 -43.76 9.17 -5.91
N LEU A 265 -44.00 8.61 -4.72
CA LEU A 265 -44.86 9.20 -3.70
C LEU A 265 -44.22 10.44 -3.05
N LEU A 266 -42.89 10.44 -2.92
CA LEU A 266 -42.13 11.61 -2.45
C LEU A 266 -42.23 12.78 -3.43
N ILE A 267 -42.16 12.50 -4.74
CA ILE A 267 -42.32 13.52 -5.79
C ILE A 267 -43.74 14.09 -5.79
N THR A 268 -44.77 13.25 -5.61
CA THR A 268 -46.17 13.71 -5.57
C THR A 268 -46.44 14.61 -4.37
N VAL A 269 -45.86 14.31 -3.20
CA VAL A 269 -46.01 15.16 -2.00
C VAL A 269 -45.29 16.50 -2.16
N VAL A 270 -44.10 16.52 -2.79
CA VAL A 270 -43.38 17.77 -3.07
C VAL A 270 -44.14 18.63 -4.08
N ILE A 271 -44.72 18.04 -5.13
CA ILE A 271 -45.53 18.77 -6.11
C ILE A 271 -46.80 19.33 -5.46
N ALA A 272 -47.47 18.55 -4.60
CA ALA A 272 -48.65 19.01 -3.87
C ALA A 272 -48.33 20.14 -2.88
N ALA A 273 -47.18 20.09 -2.20
CA ALA A 273 -46.74 21.13 -1.28
C ALA A 273 -46.38 22.44 -2.01
N VAL A 274 -45.74 22.35 -3.17
CA VAL A 274 -45.45 23.53 -4.02
C VAL A 274 -46.74 24.12 -4.57
N ALA A 275 -47.69 23.30 -5.00
CA ALA A 275 -49.00 23.77 -5.45
C ALA A 275 -49.77 24.49 -4.32
N LEU A 276 -49.77 23.94 -3.11
CA LEU A 276 -50.42 24.58 -1.95
C LEU A 276 -49.76 25.91 -1.59
N ALA A 277 -48.42 25.99 -1.63
CA ALA A 277 -47.68 27.22 -1.36
C ALA A 277 -47.98 28.31 -2.40
N THR A 278 -48.16 27.94 -3.67
CA THR A 278 -48.55 28.91 -4.72
C THR A 278 -49.98 29.41 -4.57
N VAL A 279 -50.92 28.59 -4.07
CA VAL A 279 -52.31 29.03 -3.84
C VAL A 279 -52.43 29.95 -2.61
N PHE A 280 -51.63 29.74 -1.58
CA PHE A 280 -51.60 30.62 -0.40
C PHE A 280 -50.82 31.92 -0.61
N ALA A 281 -49.89 31.97 -1.58
CA ALA A 281 -49.18 33.20 -1.95
C ALA A 281 -49.98 34.12 -2.89
N SER A 282 -51.14 33.68 -3.38
CA SER A 282 -52.03 34.44 -4.28
C SER A 282 -53.35 34.87 -3.63
N ARG A 283 -53.43 34.90 -2.30
CA ARG A 283 -54.53 35.51 -1.53
C ARG A 283 -54.05 36.70 -0.74
#